data_AF-A0A6V8R5Q2-F1
#
_entry.id   AF-A0A6V8R5Q2-F1
#
_cell.length_a   1.000
_cell.length_b   1.000
_cell.length_c   1.000
_cell.angle_alpha   90.00
_cell.angle_beta   90.00
_cell.angle_gamma   90.00
#
_symmetry.space_group_name_H-M   'P 1'
#
loop_
_entity.id
_entity.type
_entity.pdbx_description
1 polymer ?
#
loop_
_entity_poly.entity_id
_entity_poly.type
_entity_poly.pdbx_seq_one_letter_code
_entity_poly.pdbx_strand_id
1 'polypeptide(L)'
;MTRNPEGRRAKELAALPGVELFKGSFANEVDLTNGFKGCDGAYVNIDGFNCGEKAEIFWGMRAYEIALDAGIKFYVWGNLDYTLKKANWDPKFRCGHYDGKGRVGEWILQQPNSKMGAALFTTGPYIDMTLAPLTLMTPRVIDGVVTWSVPLGK
;
A
#
# COMPACT_ATOMS: atom_id res chain seq x y z
N MET A 1 7.67 -5.56 -9.60
CA MET A 1 8.40 -4.38 -10.10
C MET A 1 9.39 -3.87 -9.04
N THR A 2 10.61 -3.50 -9.43
CA THR A 2 11.64 -2.91 -8.55
C THR A 2 12.40 -1.79 -9.25
N ARG A 3 12.78 -0.72 -8.53
CA ARG A 3 13.64 0.34 -9.08
C ARG A 3 15.10 -0.09 -9.20
N ASN A 4 15.52 -1.07 -8.39
CA ASN A 4 16.89 -1.56 -8.35
C ASN A 4 16.91 -3.09 -8.24
N PRO A 5 17.06 -3.83 -9.36
CA PRO A 5 17.16 -5.28 -9.33
C PRO A 5 18.44 -5.79 -8.65
N GLU A 6 19.48 -4.94 -8.57
CA GLU A 6 20.75 -5.31 -7.94
C GLU A 6 20.74 -5.22 -6.41
N GLY A 7 19.68 -4.66 -5.82
CA GLY A 7 19.55 -4.53 -4.37
C GLY A 7 19.41 -5.88 -3.68
N ARG A 8 19.95 -6.00 -2.45
CA ARG A 8 19.90 -7.24 -1.66
C ARG A 8 18.52 -7.89 -1.62
N ARG A 9 17.47 -7.12 -1.24
CA ARG A 9 16.09 -7.63 -1.15
C ARG A 9 15.52 -8.08 -2.50
N ALA A 10 15.91 -7.42 -3.61
CA ALA A 10 15.46 -7.81 -4.93
C ALA A 10 16.09 -9.16 -5.34
N LYS A 11 17.39 -9.35 -5.06
CA LYS A 11 18.09 -10.63 -5.29
C LYS A 11 17.50 -11.76 -4.44
N GLU A 12 17.16 -11.48 -3.18
CA GLU A 12 16.48 -12.44 -2.30
C GLU A 12 15.12 -12.89 -2.88
N LEU A 13 14.33 -11.95 -3.43
CA LEU A 13 13.06 -12.27 -4.10
C LEU A 13 13.27 -13.08 -5.38
N ALA A 14 14.26 -12.72 -6.21
CA ALA A 14 14.56 -13.42 -7.46
C ALA A 14 15.04 -14.87 -7.25
N ALA A 15 15.49 -15.21 -6.04
CA ALA A 15 15.88 -16.58 -5.70
C ALA A 15 14.67 -17.49 -5.43
N LEU A 16 13.45 -16.95 -5.29
CA LEU A 16 12.24 -17.73 -5.07
C LEU A 16 11.73 -18.34 -6.39
N PRO A 17 11.25 -19.60 -6.39
CA PRO A 17 10.68 -20.22 -7.58
C PRO A 17 9.50 -19.42 -8.15
N GLY A 18 9.49 -19.18 -9.46
CA GLY A 18 8.40 -18.50 -10.16
C GLY A 18 8.35 -16.98 -9.96
N VAL A 19 9.40 -16.36 -9.40
CA VAL A 19 9.50 -14.91 -9.26
C VAL A 19 10.38 -14.30 -10.35
N GLU A 20 9.81 -13.35 -11.08
CA GLU A 20 10.54 -12.55 -12.06
C GLU A 20 10.61 -11.08 -11.61
N LEU A 21 11.77 -10.46 -11.79
CA LEU A 21 11.96 -9.04 -11.50
C LEU A 21 11.76 -8.20 -12.75
N PHE A 22 10.80 -7.29 -12.69
CA PHE A 22 10.67 -6.20 -13.67
C PHE A 22 11.30 -4.92 -13.12
N LYS A 23 12.30 -4.35 -13.81
CA LYS A 23 12.90 -3.07 -13.44
C LYS A 23 12.00 -1.93 -13.91
N GLY A 24 11.52 -1.10 -12.99
CA GLY A 24 10.66 0.04 -13.31
C GLY A 24 10.26 0.84 -12.07
N SER A 25 9.49 1.91 -12.32
CA SER A 25 8.93 2.79 -11.29
C SER A 25 7.40 2.79 -11.36
N PHE A 26 6.74 2.82 -10.21
CA PHE A 26 5.30 3.07 -10.16
C PHE A 26 4.95 4.48 -10.66
N ALA A 27 5.92 5.39 -10.67
CA ALA A 27 5.75 6.76 -11.11
C ALA A 27 6.07 6.96 -12.60
N ASN A 28 5.84 5.93 -13.42
CA ASN A 28 6.04 5.96 -14.86
C ASN A 28 4.97 5.07 -15.52
N GLU A 29 4.17 5.65 -16.42
CA GLU A 29 3.08 4.92 -17.07
C GLU A 29 3.57 3.79 -17.97
N VAL A 30 4.68 3.99 -18.69
CA VAL A 30 5.25 2.95 -19.57
C VAL A 30 5.72 1.76 -18.74
N ASP A 31 6.34 2.01 -17.59
CA ASP A 31 6.75 0.96 -16.66
C ASP A 31 5.54 0.22 -16.08
N LEU A 32 4.46 0.93 -15.72
CA LEU A 32 3.21 0.31 -15.24
C LEU A 32 2.57 -0.56 -16.32
N THR A 33 2.40 -0.04 -17.54
CA THR A 33 1.83 -0.77 -18.67
C THR A 33 2.62 -2.04 -18.96
N ASN A 34 3.95 -1.93 -19.02
CA ASN A 34 4.82 -3.08 -19.24
C ASN A 34 4.79 -4.06 -18.06
N GLY A 35 4.68 -3.56 -16.83
CA GLY A 35 4.62 -4.37 -15.62
C GLY A 35 3.32 -5.17 -15.46
N PHE A 36 2.20 -4.70 -16.03
CA PHE A 36 0.92 -5.42 -16.01
C PHE A 36 0.73 -6.36 -17.21
N LYS A 37 1.50 -6.17 -18.28
CA LYS A 37 1.33 -6.92 -19.53
C LYS A 37 1.49 -8.43 -19.30
N GLY A 38 0.45 -9.19 -19.64
CA GLY A 38 0.44 -10.65 -19.53
C GLY A 38 0.16 -11.18 -18.12
N CYS A 39 -0.11 -10.31 -17.15
CA CYS A 39 -0.53 -10.72 -15.81
C CYS A 39 -2.06 -10.96 -15.75
N ASP A 40 -2.48 -11.94 -14.94
CA ASP A 40 -3.91 -12.16 -14.67
C ASP A 40 -4.42 -11.31 -13.50
N GLY A 41 -3.54 -10.96 -12.56
CA GLY A 41 -3.88 -10.25 -11.34
C GLY A 41 -2.80 -9.25 -10.95
N ALA A 42 -3.18 -8.26 -10.15
CA ALA A 42 -2.27 -7.23 -9.65
C ALA A 42 -2.50 -6.98 -8.17
N TYR A 43 -1.43 -7.03 -7.36
CA TYR A 43 -1.40 -6.48 -6.01
C TYR A 43 -0.57 -5.19 -6.04
N VAL A 44 -1.23 -4.04 -5.83
CA VAL A 44 -0.58 -2.73 -5.92
C VAL A 44 -0.60 -2.06 -4.56
N ASN A 45 0.57 -1.74 -4.04
CA ASN A 45 0.75 -0.99 -2.80
C ASN A 45 1.79 0.11 -3.04
N ILE A 46 1.36 1.37 -2.94
CA ILE A 46 2.24 2.55 -3.06
C ILE A 46 2.60 3.05 -1.66
N ASP A 47 3.83 3.51 -1.46
CA ASP A 47 4.28 4.03 -0.17
C ASP A 47 4.07 5.54 -0.09
N GLY A 48 2.93 5.94 0.51
CA GLY A 48 2.61 7.34 0.79
C GLY A 48 3.58 8.07 1.74
N PHE A 49 4.36 7.36 2.57
CA PHE A 49 5.43 8.02 3.34
C PHE A 49 6.56 8.49 2.44
N ASN A 50 6.88 7.71 1.41
CA ASN A 50 7.96 8.04 0.48
C ASN A 50 7.52 9.06 -0.59
N CYS A 51 6.35 8.89 -1.20
CA CYS A 51 5.92 9.77 -2.31
C CYS A 51 4.99 10.91 -1.90
N GLY A 52 4.49 10.88 -0.67
CA GLY A 52 3.44 11.79 -0.22
C GLY A 52 2.06 11.42 -0.77
N GLU A 53 1.05 11.89 -0.05
CA GLU A 53 -0.37 11.60 -0.33
C GLU A 53 -0.80 12.02 -1.74
N LYS A 54 -0.37 13.20 -2.22
CA LYS A 54 -0.74 13.71 -3.55
C LYS A 54 -0.33 12.73 -4.65
N ALA A 55 0.90 12.23 -4.58
CA ALA A 55 1.41 11.28 -5.56
C ALA A 55 0.78 9.90 -5.38
N GLU A 56 0.54 9.46 -4.14
CA GLU A 56 -0.12 8.18 -3.86
C GLU A 56 -1.53 8.14 -4.46
N ILE A 57 -2.31 9.23 -4.35
CA ILE A 57 -3.65 9.32 -4.94
C ILE A 57 -3.57 9.21 -6.46
N PHE A 58 -2.75 10.07 -7.10
CA PHE A 58 -2.63 10.08 -8.55
C PHE A 58 -2.19 8.71 -9.09
N TRP A 59 -1.08 8.17 -8.57
CA TRP A 59 -0.55 6.90 -9.08
C TRP A 59 -1.38 5.69 -8.68
N GLY A 60 -2.10 5.73 -7.55
CA GLY A 60 -3.04 4.68 -7.17
C GLY A 60 -4.22 4.58 -8.16
N MET A 61 -4.80 5.72 -8.52
CA MET A 61 -5.86 5.79 -9.52
C MET A 61 -5.33 5.41 -10.92
N ARG A 62 -4.19 5.97 -11.32
CA ARG A 62 -3.60 5.72 -12.63
C ARG A 62 -3.18 4.26 -12.83
N ALA A 63 -2.63 3.61 -11.80
CA ALA A 63 -2.28 2.20 -11.84
C ALA A 63 -3.52 1.31 -12.04
N TYR A 64 -4.65 1.65 -11.42
CA TYR A 64 -5.91 0.92 -11.62
C TYR A 64 -6.42 1.06 -13.07
N GLU A 65 -6.39 2.26 -13.63
CA GLU A 65 -6.80 2.51 -15.03
C GLU A 65 -5.92 1.74 -16.03
N ILE A 66 -4.59 1.76 -15.83
CA ILE A 66 -3.65 1.04 -16.70
C ILE A 66 -3.82 -0.47 -16.53
N ALA A 67 -4.03 -0.97 -15.31
CA ALA A 67 -4.30 -2.38 -15.07
C ALA A 67 -5.57 -2.85 -15.83
N LEU A 68 -6.61 -2.02 -15.83
CA LEU A 68 -7.83 -2.31 -16.57
C LEU A 68 -7.58 -2.39 -18.09
N ASP A 69 -6.84 -1.44 -18.65
CA ASP A 69 -6.48 -1.43 -20.08
C ASP A 69 -5.60 -2.62 -20.46
N ALA A 70 -4.67 -2.99 -19.57
CA ALA A 70 -3.78 -4.14 -19.74
C ALA A 70 -4.50 -5.51 -19.64
N GLY A 71 -5.79 -5.53 -19.28
CA GLY A 71 -6.59 -6.75 -19.20
C GLY A 71 -6.39 -7.55 -17.90
N ILE A 72 -5.96 -6.90 -16.81
CA ILE A 72 -5.93 -7.53 -15.48
C ILE A 72 -7.35 -8.01 -15.12
N LYS A 73 -7.46 -9.25 -14.63
CA LYS A 73 -8.74 -9.86 -14.26
C LYS A 73 -9.13 -9.57 -12.81
N PHE A 74 -8.15 -9.46 -11.91
CA PHE A 74 -8.38 -9.17 -10.50
C PHE A 74 -7.33 -8.22 -9.91
N TYR A 75 -7.78 -7.09 -9.38
CA TYR A 75 -6.93 -6.03 -8.84
C TYR A 75 -7.10 -5.90 -7.32
N VAL A 76 -6.00 -5.92 -6.57
CA VAL A 76 -5.97 -5.73 -5.12
C VAL A 76 -5.20 -4.46 -4.80
N TRP A 77 -5.88 -3.51 -4.16
CA TRP A 77 -5.25 -2.30 -3.63
C TRP A 77 -4.79 -2.50 -2.19
N GLY A 78 -3.50 -2.29 -1.93
CA GLY A 78 -2.92 -2.20 -0.60
C GLY A 78 -3.44 -0.95 0.11
N ASN A 79 -4.41 -1.16 0.98
CA ASN A 79 -5.26 -0.11 1.53
C ASN A 79 -5.00 0.15 3.02
N LEU A 80 -5.43 1.32 3.47
CA LEU A 80 -5.58 1.69 4.88
C LEU A 80 -6.95 2.35 5.05
N ASP A 81 -7.36 2.52 6.30
CA ASP A 81 -8.62 3.18 6.60
C ASP A 81 -8.64 4.64 6.17
N TYR A 82 -9.79 5.12 5.68
CA TYR A 82 -10.00 6.54 5.43
C TYR A 82 -10.30 7.28 6.75
N THR A 83 -9.27 7.44 7.59
CA THR A 83 -9.36 7.92 8.97
C THR A 83 -10.09 9.24 9.13
N LEU A 84 -9.83 10.23 8.28
CA LEU A 84 -10.52 11.53 8.33
C LEU A 84 -12.02 11.37 8.09
N LYS A 85 -12.42 10.54 7.13
CA LYS A 85 -13.84 10.27 6.86
C LYS A 85 -14.47 9.49 8.01
N LYS A 86 -13.79 8.47 8.54
CA LYS A 86 -14.25 7.70 9.72
C LYS A 86 -14.42 8.57 10.97
N ALA A 87 -13.58 9.59 11.11
CA ALA A 87 -13.64 10.56 12.20
C ALA A 87 -14.63 11.72 11.96
N ASN A 88 -15.59 11.54 11.05
CA ASN A 88 -16.57 12.57 10.68
C ASN A 88 -15.92 13.91 10.29
N TRP A 89 -14.83 13.83 9.52
CA TRP A 89 -14.08 14.97 9.00
C TRP A 89 -13.41 15.85 10.07
N ASP A 90 -13.23 15.35 11.29
CA ASP A 90 -12.46 16.06 12.32
C ASP A 90 -10.97 16.10 11.93
N PRO A 91 -10.41 17.30 11.66
CA PRO A 91 -9.02 17.44 11.22
C PRO A 91 -8.01 16.97 12.26
N LYS A 92 -8.40 16.82 13.54
CA LYS A 92 -7.55 16.24 14.60
C LYS A 92 -7.09 14.81 14.26
N PHE A 93 -7.90 14.05 13.53
CA PHE A 93 -7.60 12.65 13.18
C PHE A 93 -7.08 12.50 11.75
N ARG A 94 -6.68 13.60 11.12
CA ARG A 94 -6.09 13.61 9.77
C ARG A 94 -4.78 12.83 9.77
N CYS A 95 -4.71 11.77 8.96
CA CYS A 95 -3.51 10.94 8.84
C CYS A 95 -3.13 10.76 7.35
N GLY A 96 -2.10 11.49 6.91
CA GLY A 96 -1.65 11.63 5.51
C GLY A 96 -1.74 10.34 4.70
N HIS A 97 -1.00 9.35 5.16
CA HIS A 97 -0.78 8.06 4.50
C HIS A 97 -1.97 7.08 4.66
N TYR A 98 -2.83 7.26 5.67
CA TYR A 98 -4.08 6.49 5.79
C TYR A 98 -5.12 7.03 4.81
N ASP A 99 -5.34 8.34 4.84
CA ASP A 99 -6.39 8.97 4.04
C ASP A 99 -6.09 8.93 2.54
N GLY A 100 -4.81 8.97 2.12
CA GLY A 100 -4.42 8.79 0.72
C GLY A 100 -4.90 7.44 0.18
N LYS A 101 -4.52 6.35 0.86
CA LYS A 101 -4.97 4.99 0.54
C LYS A 101 -6.47 4.84 0.59
N GLY A 102 -7.10 5.31 1.68
CA GLY A 102 -8.54 5.22 1.88
C GLY A 102 -9.35 5.91 0.78
N ARG A 103 -8.90 7.07 0.29
CA ARG A 103 -9.52 7.75 -0.87
C ARG A 103 -9.45 6.93 -2.13
N VAL A 104 -8.27 6.42 -2.47
CA VAL A 104 -8.09 5.56 -3.65
C VAL A 104 -8.94 4.30 -3.52
N GLY A 105 -8.96 3.68 -2.33
CA GLY A 105 -9.75 2.48 -2.07
C GLY A 105 -11.24 2.70 -2.29
N GLU A 106 -11.83 3.76 -1.72
CA GLU A 106 -13.24 4.08 -1.97
C GLU A 106 -13.52 4.41 -3.43
N TRP A 107 -12.62 5.13 -4.10
CA TRP A 107 -12.74 5.43 -5.53
C TRP A 107 -12.72 4.14 -6.38
N ILE A 108 -11.82 3.19 -6.10
CA ILE A 108 -11.74 1.89 -6.79
C ILE A 108 -13.06 1.13 -6.66
N LEU A 109 -13.63 1.05 -5.45
CA LEU A 109 -14.89 0.33 -5.21
C LEU A 109 -16.09 0.98 -5.92
N GLN A 110 -15.99 2.24 -6.32
CA GLN A 110 -17.01 2.94 -7.10
C GLN A 110 -16.88 2.74 -8.61
N GLN A 111 -15.89 1.98 -9.09
CA GLN A 111 -15.74 1.71 -10.52
C GLN A 111 -16.54 0.45 -10.90
N PRO A 112 -17.77 0.55 -11.45
CA PRO A 112 -18.50 -0.62 -11.91
C PRO A 112 -17.77 -1.22 -13.10
N ASN A 113 -17.23 -2.43 -12.94
CA ASN A 113 -16.52 -3.08 -14.05
C ASN A 113 -16.72 -4.60 -14.05
N SER A 114 -17.26 -5.12 -15.15
CA SER A 114 -17.42 -6.57 -15.35
C SER A 114 -16.17 -7.27 -15.87
N LYS A 115 -15.16 -6.52 -16.34
CA LYS A 115 -13.93 -7.04 -16.95
C LYS A 115 -12.80 -7.26 -15.93
N MET A 116 -12.80 -6.53 -14.82
CA MET A 116 -11.78 -6.63 -13.77
C MET A 116 -12.46 -6.57 -12.39
N GLY A 117 -12.32 -7.65 -11.61
CA GLY A 117 -12.70 -7.65 -10.20
C GLY A 117 -11.74 -6.80 -9.38
N ALA A 118 -12.22 -6.18 -8.31
CA ALA A 118 -11.39 -5.36 -7.43
C ALA A 118 -11.65 -5.66 -5.95
N ALA A 119 -10.58 -5.63 -5.14
CA ALA A 119 -10.65 -5.76 -3.69
C ALA A 119 -9.69 -4.79 -3.00
N LEU A 120 -10.02 -4.43 -1.76
CA LEU A 120 -9.15 -3.65 -0.88
C LEU A 120 -8.56 -4.58 0.18
N PHE A 121 -7.23 -4.60 0.29
CA PHE A 121 -6.54 -5.27 1.39
C PHE A 121 -6.19 -4.22 2.45
N THR A 122 -7.12 -3.98 3.38
CA THR A 122 -6.98 -2.96 4.43
C THR A 122 -6.18 -3.52 5.60
N THR A 123 -5.09 -2.83 5.96
CA THR A 123 -4.16 -3.25 7.01
C THR A 123 -4.13 -2.25 8.18
N GLY A 124 -3.43 -2.63 9.25
CA GLY A 124 -3.14 -1.77 10.39
C GLY A 124 -1.64 -1.74 10.70
N PRO A 125 -1.24 -1.29 11.90
CA PRO A 125 0.16 -1.31 12.31
C PRO A 125 0.79 -2.70 12.18
N TYR A 126 2.00 -2.77 11.60
CA TYR A 126 2.72 -4.03 11.49
C TYR A 126 3.11 -4.55 12.88
N ILE A 127 3.02 -5.87 13.08
CA ILE A 127 3.39 -6.48 14.36
C ILE A 127 4.84 -6.18 14.74
N ASP A 128 5.74 -6.10 13.75
CA ASP A 128 7.14 -5.73 13.95
C ASP A 128 7.29 -4.35 14.59
N MET A 129 6.35 -3.44 14.35
CA MET A 129 6.38 -2.13 14.99
C MET A 129 6.22 -2.21 16.50
N THR A 130 5.62 -3.28 17.04
CA THR A 130 5.43 -3.45 18.48
C THR A 130 6.69 -3.91 19.20
N LEU A 131 7.75 -4.28 18.48
CA LEU A 131 9.00 -4.80 19.05
C LEU A 131 10.24 -4.08 18.51
N ALA A 132 10.15 -3.50 17.31
CA ALA A 132 11.27 -2.82 16.69
C ALA A 132 11.69 -1.59 17.51
N PRO A 133 13.01 -1.30 17.58
CA PRO A 133 13.49 -0.08 18.19
C PRO A 133 13.05 1.15 17.37
N LEU A 134 12.88 2.29 18.05
CA LEU A 134 12.57 3.59 17.44
C LEU A 134 11.18 3.69 16.79
N THR A 135 10.24 2.81 17.14
CA THR A 135 8.84 2.97 16.76
C THR A 135 8.07 3.65 17.88
N LEU A 136 6.91 4.23 17.55
CA LEU A 136 5.99 4.79 18.54
C LEU A 136 5.37 3.72 19.46
N MET A 137 5.62 2.44 19.19
CA MET A 137 5.04 1.30 19.90
C MET A 137 6.11 0.42 20.56
N THR A 138 7.37 0.87 20.64
CA THR A 138 8.42 0.12 21.34
C THR A 138 8.08 0.01 22.84
N PRO A 139 8.03 -1.20 23.42
CA PRO A 139 7.67 -1.39 24.82
C PRO A 139 8.80 -0.98 25.76
N ARG A 140 8.45 -0.81 27.03
CA ARG A 140 9.41 -0.59 28.12
C ARG A 140 9.22 -1.67 29.17
N VAL A 141 10.31 -2.08 29.81
CA VAL A 141 10.24 -2.91 31.01
C VAL A 141 10.10 -1.98 32.21
N ILE A 142 9.00 -2.09 32.94
CA ILE A 142 8.69 -1.31 34.15
C ILE A 142 8.43 -2.32 35.26
N ASP A 143 9.24 -2.28 36.32
CA ASP A 143 9.14 -3.20 37.47
C ASP A 143 9.07 -4.69 37.08
N GLY A 144 9.85 -5.08 36.06
CA GLY A 144 9.89 -6.45 35.53
C GLY A 144 8.78 -6.81 34.55
N VAL A 145 7.87 -5.88 34.23
CA VAL A 145 6.74 -6.08 33.32
C VAL A 145 6.99 -5.38 31.98
N VAL A 146 6.85 -6.12 30.87
CA VAL A 146 6.88 -5.54 29.52
C VAL A 146 5.59 -4.77 29.28
N THR A 147 5.70 -3.46 29.10
CA THR A 147 4.58 -2.52 29.05
C THR A 147 4.57 -1.76 27.73
N TRP A 148 3.44 -1.78 27.04
CA TRP A 148 3.15 -0.94 25.87
C TRP A 148 2.29 0.25 26.30
N SER A 149 2.83 1.46 26.19
CA SER A 149 2.10 2.70 26.49
C SER A 149 1.83 3.45 25.20
N VAL A 150 0.66 3.24 24.62
CA VAL A 150 0.23 3.83 23.35
C VAL A 150 -1.02 4.70 23.55
N PRO A 151 -1.15 5.84 22.83
CA PRO A 151 -2.29 6.73 22.96
C PRO A 151 -3.52 6.19 22.20
N LEU A 152 -3.98 4.99 22.56
CA LEU A 152 -5.26 4.46 22.11
C LEU A 152 -6.33 5.29 22.83
N GLY A 153 -7.26 5.89 22.09
CA GLY A 153 -8.31 6.75 22.65
C GLY A 153 -9.12 6.08 23.76
N LYS A 154 -9.96 6.85 24.45
CA LYS A 154 -10.94 6.30 25.41
C LYS A 154 -12.07 5.59 24.71
#